data_AF-A0AA46NYS5-F1
#
_entry.id   AF-A0AA46NYS5-F1
#
_cell.length_a   1.000
_cell.length_b   1.000
_cell.length_c   1.000
_cell.angle_alpha   90.00
_cell.angle_beta   90.00
_cell.angle_gamma   90.00
#
_symmetry.space_group_name_H-M   'P 1'
#
loop_
_entity.id
_entity.type
_entity.pdbx_description
1 polymer ?
#
loop_
_entity_poly.entity_id
_entity_poly.type
_entity_poly.pdbx_seq_one_letter_code
_entity_poly.pdbx_strand_id
1 'polypeptide(L)' 'MYIEELGENLMFFRYIGASSFDTPDDVLHNIQTVSFWAPHLVMINGVWHNTYDAGAVNDDGETVGIRF' A
#
# COMPACT_ATOMS: atom_id res chain seq x y z
N MET A 1 -13.52 -1.38 11.92
CA MET A 1 -12.08 -1.07 12.04
C MET A 1 -11.98 0.40 12.40
N TYR A 2 -11.75 0.71 13.68
CA TYR A 2 -11.69 2.07 14.18
C TYR A 2 -10.34 2.68 13.77
N ILE A 3 -10.37 3.62 12.82
CA ILE A 3 -9.17 4.34 12.34
C ILE A 3 -8.61 5.27 13.44
N GLU A 4 -9.37 5.54 14.49
CA GLU A 4 -9.03 6.52 15.54
C GLU A 4 -7.83 6.13 16.41
N GLU A 5 -7.55 4.83 16.64
CA GLU A 5 -6.42 4.42 17.50
C GLU A 5 -5.06 4.36 16.78
N LEU A 6 -5.02 4.39 15.44
CA LEU A 6 -3.78 4.35 14.65
C LEU A 6 -3.24 5.75 14.30
N GLY A 7 -3.96 6.82 14.65
CA GLY A 7 -3.69 8.18 14.19
C GLY A 7 -2.41 8.83 14.71
N GLU A 8 -1.77 8.29 15.76
CA GLU A 8 -0.68 9.00 16.43
C GLU A 8 0.66 9.00 15.66
N ASN A 9 0.84 8.20 14.60
CA ASN A 9 2.11 8.14 13.83
C ASN A 9 1.96 7.89 12.31
N LEU A 10 0.76 8.06 11.74
CA LEU A 10 0.56 7.83 10.30
C LEU A 10 0.83 9.11 9.49
N MET A 11 1.66 8.97 8.46
CA MET A 11 1.84 9.99 7.41
C MET A 11 1.13 9.54 6.13
N PHE A 12 0.30 10.44 5.59
CA PHE A 12 -0.43 10.18 4.35
C PHE A 12 0.20 10.97 3.20
N PHE A 13 0.49 10.26 2.11
CA PHE A 13 0.97 10.85 0.87
C PHE A 13 -0.08 10.65 -0.22
N ARG A 14 -0.39 11.72 -0.96
CA ARG A 14 -1.26 11.63 -2.12
C ARG A 14 -0.41 11.36 -3.36
N TYR A 15 -0.73 10.30 -4.08
CA TYR A 15 -0.15 10.06 -5.39
C TYR A 15 -0.80 10.99 -6.44
N ILE A 16 0.03 11.73 -7.19
CA ILE A 16 -0.44 12.62 -8.27
C ILE A 16 -0.34 11.84 -9.58
N GLY A 17 -1.43 11.79 -10.36
CA GLY A 17 -1.47 11.03 -11.63
C GLY A 17 -1.88 9.56 -11.49
N ALA A 18 -2.49 9.16 -10.38
CA ALA A 18 -2.90 7.79 -10.06
C ALA A 18 -4.12 7.27 -10.84
N SER A 19 -4.37 7.73 -12.07
CA SER A 19 -5.58 7.37 -12.84
C SER A 19 -5.66 5.89 -13.25
N SER A 20 -4.68 5.07 -12.86
CA SER A 20 -4.53 3.66 -13.25
C SER A 20 -4.40 2.69 -12.07
N PHE A 21 -4.59 3.14 -10.83
CA PHE A 21 -4.49 2.26 -9.67
C PHE A 21 -5.89 1.87 -9.19
N ASP A 22 -6.33 0.69 -9.62
CA ASP A 22 -7.66 0.17 -9.31
C ASP A 22 -7.62 -0.85 -8.16
N THR A 23 -6.43 -1.41 -7.87
CA THR A 23 -6.21 -2.38 -6.81
C THR A 23 -5.07 -1.98 -5.86
N PRO A 24 -5.08 -2.48 -4.61
CA PRO A 24 -3.95 -2.29 -3.69
C PRO A 24 -2.62 -2.80 -4.29
N ASP A 25 -2.65 -3.89 -5.06
CA ASP A 25 -1.46 -4.45 -5.68
C ASP A 25 -0.83 -3.50 -6.71
N ASP A 26 -1.64 -2.80 -7.51
CA ASP A 26 -1.13 -1.79 -8.45
C ASP A 26 -0.36 -0.67 -7.71
N VAL A 27 -0.94 -0.21 -6.60
CA VAL A 27 -0.31 0.82 -5.75
C VAL A 27 0.98 0.30 -5.13
N LEU A 28 0.95 -0.92 -4.59
CA LEU A 28 2.09 -1.53 -3.92
C LEU A 28 3.25 -1.81 -4.89
N HIS A 29 2.97 -2.35 -6.07
CA HIS A 29 3.97 -2.60 -7.12
C HIS A 29 4.65 -1.29 -7.54
N ASN A 30 3.87 -0.23 -7.74
CA ASN A 30 4.43 1.06 -8.09
C ASN A 30 5.25 1.70 -6.96
N ILE A 31 4.79 1.63 -5.70
CA ILE A 31 5.55 2.17 -4.54
C ILE A 31 6.89 1.46 -4.38
N GLN A 32 6.96 0.15 -4.67
CA GLN A 32 8.22 -0.61 -4.60
C GLN A 32 9.31 -0.06 -5.53
N THR A 33 8.94 0.63 -6.61
CA THR A 33 9.93 1.25 -7.51
C THR A 33 10.67 2.44 -6.88
N VAL A 34 10.11 3.02 -5.81
CA VAL A 34 10.63 4.25 -5.17
C VAL A 34 10.82 4.15 -3.66
N SER A 35 10.29 3.11 -3.01
CA SER A 35 10.37 2.90 -1.55
C SER A 35 10.50 1.42 -1.22
N PHE A 36 11.39 1.11 -0.29
CA PHE A 36 11.47 -0.22 0.31
C PHE A 36 10.29 -0.51 1.26
N TRP A 37 9.80 0.53 1.96
CA TRP A 37 8.70 0.41 2.91
C TRP A 37 7.36 0.58 2.20
N ALA A 38 6.50 -0.43 2.33
CA ALA A 38 5.14 -0.38 1.84
C ALA A 38 4.24 0.39 2.81
N PRO A 39 3.22 1.12 2.32
CA PRO A 39 2.26 1.75 3.20
C PRO A 39 1.45 0.68 3.95
N HIS A 40 1.03 0.99 5.17
CA HIS A 40 0.10 0.15 5.94
C HIS A 40 -1.35 0.31 5.44
N LEU A 41 -1.66 1.46 4.85
CA LEU A 41 -2.99 1.81 4.37
C LEU A 41 -2.89 2.43 2.98
N VAL A 42 -3.78 1.99 2.10
CA VAL A 42 -3.96 2.57 0.77
C VAL A 42 -5.42 3.02 0.63
N MET A 43 -5.65 4.23 0.11
CA MET A 43 -6.99 4.67 -0.28
C MET A 43 -7.12 4.66 -1.80
N ILE A 44 -8.12 3.93 -2.31
CA ILE A 44 -8.45 3.86 -3.74
C ILE A 44 -9.92 4.26 -3.90
N ASN A 45 -10.20 5.28 -4.70
CA ASN A 45 -11.56 5.74 -4.99
C ASN A 45 -12.43 5.98 -3.72
N GLY A 46 -11.82 6.47 -2.64
CA GLY A 46 -12.48 6.75 -1.36
C GLY A 46 -12.62 5.54 -0.42
N VAL A 47 -12.13 4.36 -0.81
CA VAL A 47 -12.15 3.14 -0.02
C VAL A 47 -10.77 2.88 0.58
N TRP A 48 -10.72 2.58 1.87
CA TRP A 48 -9.48 2.22 2.56
C TRP A 48 -9.21 0.72 2.47
N HIS A 49 -7.95 0.37 2.18
CA HIS A 49 -7.42 -0.97 2.13
C HIS A 49 -6.27 -1.10 3.12
N ASN A 50 -6.31 -2.13 3.96
CA ASN A 50 -5.19 -2.48 4.85
C ASN A 50 -4.21 -3.37 4.08
N THR A 51 -2.95 -2.96 4.04
CA THR A 51 -1.86 -3.62 3.30
C THR A 51 -0.73 -4.09 4.20
N TYR A 52 -0.92 -4.05 5.53
CA TYR A 52 0.09 -4.44 6.52
C TYR A 52 0.64 -5.85 6.29
N ASP A 53 -0.23 -6.83 6.03
CA ASP A 53 0.16 -8.23 5.80
C ASP A 53 0.37 -8.58 4.31
N ALA A 54 0.43 -7.58 3.42
CA ALA A 54 0.59 -7.85 1.99
C ALA A 54 1.99 -8.41 1.70
N GLY A 55 2.07 -9.57 1.05
CA GLY A 55 3.35 -10.19 0.68
C GLY A 55 4.16 -9.30 -0.27
N ALA A 56 5.47 -9.23 -0.07
CA ALA A 56 6.36 -8.70 -1.11
C ALA A 56 6.41 -9.73 -2.24
N VAL A 57 5.91 -9.39 -3.43
CA VAL A 57 5.89 -10.27 -4.60
C VAL A 57 6.94 -9.83 -5.62
N ASN A 58 7.56 -10.79 -6.32
CA ASN A 58 8.41 -10.50 -7.48
C ASN A 58 7.57 -10.29 -8.75
N ASP A 59 8.22 -10.00 -9.89
CA ASP A 59 7.56 -9.77 -11.18
C ASP A 59 6.75 -10.98 -11.69
N ASP A 60 7.05 -12.18 -11.19
CA ASP A 60 6.35 -13.43 -11.49
C ASP A 60 5.17 -13.70 -10.53
N GLY A 61 4.92 -12.80 -9.57
CA GLY A 61 3.84 -12.92 -8.58
C GLY A 61 4.16 -13.84 -7.39
N GLU A 62 5.39 -14.33 -7.27
CA GLU A 62 5.81 -15.16 -6.14
C GLU A 62 6.11 -14.32 -4.91
N THR A 63 5.63 -14.74 -3.74
CA THR A 63 5.94 -14.05 -2.48
C THR A 63 7.39 -14.31 -2.08
N VAL A 64 8.21 -13.26 -2.09
CA VAL A 64 9.63 -13.27 -1.73
C VAL A 64 9.89 -12.77 -0.30
N GLY A 65 8.85 -12.33 0.42
CA GLY A 65 8.95 -11.94 1.83
C GLY A 65 7.64 -11.43 2.44
N ILE A 66 7.63 -11.31 3.76
CA ILE A 66 6.55 -10.66 4.54
C ILE A 66 7.00 -9.22 4.83
N ARG A 67 6.09 -8.25 4.66
CA ARG A 67 6.36 -6.82 4.91
C ARG A 67 6.09 -6.54 6.41
N PHE A 68 7.00 -5.84 7.09
CA PHE A 68 6.84 -5.39 8.49
C PHE A 68 7.04 -3.88 8.57
#